data_AF-A0A1V3WWB4-F1
#
_entry.id   AF-A0A1V3WWB4-F1
#
_cell.length_a   1.000
_cell.length_b   1.000
_cell.length_c   1.000
_cell.angle_alpha   90.00
_cell.angle_beta   90.00
_cell.angle_gamma   90.00
#
_symmetry.space_group_name_H-M   'P 1'
#
loop_
_entity.id
_entity.type
_entity.pdbx_description
1 polymer ?
#
loop_
_entity_poly.entity_id
_entity_poly.type
_entity_poly.pdbx_seq_one_letter_code
_entity_poly.pdbx_strand_id
1 'polypeptide(L)'
;MSYVVAVPQLLSSAASELATMGAALNSATTAAALPTTAITAAAADEVSAAVASLFGAYARDYQALSARVSDFHQQFVESLTSSAGSYAAAESANANPLAQAALNLINSPAQNLLGRPLVGDGANGHPAPARRRAGRVAVRQWRRRRIGRARSGRR
;
A
#
# COMPACT_ATOMS: atom_id res chain seq x y z
N MET A 1 -6.94 9.95 10.12
CA MET A 1 -6.45 8.88 9.22
C MET A 1 -4.96 9.10 9.03
N SER A 2 -4.10 8.12 9.34
CA SER A 2 -2.69 8.19 8.92
C SER A 2 -2.58 7.68 7.48
N TYR A 3 -1.93 8.45 6.61
CA TYR A 3 -1.60 7.99 5.28
C TYR A 3 -0.22 7.33 5.30
N VAL A 4 -0.10 6.18 4.63
CA VAL A 4 1.20 5.54 4.38
C VAL A 4 1.65 6.00 3.00
N VAL A 5 2.84 6.63 2.93
CA VAL A 5 3.48 7.03 1.68
C VAL A 5 4.68 6.12 1.47
N ALA A 6 4.68 5.36 0.38
CA ALA A 6 5.84 4.59 -0.06
C ALA A 6 6.54 5.37 -1.19
N VAL A 7 7.88 5.40 -1.17
CA VAL A 7 8.69 5.97 -2.25
C VAL A 7 9.47 4.83 -2.89
N PRO A 8 9.03 4.26 -4.03
CA PRO A 8 9.63 3.07 -4.63
C PRO A 8 11.15 3.17 -4.81
N GLN A 9 11.62 4.35 -5.20
CA GLN A 9 13.04 4.62 -5.41
C GLN A 9 13.88 4.45 -4.13
N LEU A 10 13.35 4.88 -2.98
CA LEU A 10 14.03 4.72 -1.69
C LEU A 10 14.05 3.26 -1.25
N LEU A 11 12.98 2.50 -1.49
CA LEU A 11 12.95 1.07 -1.21
C LEU A 11 13.98 0.31 -2.06
N SER A 12 14.10 0.65 -3.35
CA SER A 12 15.10 0.04 -4.24
C SER A 12 16.54 0.38 -3.82
N SER A 13 16.80 1.61 -3.37
CA SER A 13 18.11 2.00 -2.83
C SER A 13 18.44 1.19 -1.58
N ALA A 14 17.49 1.13 -0.63
CA ALA A 14 17.66 0.38 0.60
C ALA A 14 17.90 -1.12 0.35
N ALA A 15 17.19 -1.73 -0.60
CA ALA A 15 17.43 -3.12 -0.99
C ALA A 15 18.86 -3.34 -1.53
N SER A 16 19.40 -2.39 -2.29
CA SER A 16 20.76 -2.45 -2.84
C SER A 16 21.83 -2.29 -1.75
N GLU A 17 21.59 -1.39 -0.80
CA GLU A 17 22.45 -1.21 0.39
C GLU A 17 22.45 -2.48 1.26
N LEU A 18 21.28 -3.06 1.50
CA LEU A 18 21.13 -4.33 2.23
C LEU A 18 21.83 -5.49 1.53
N ALA A 19 21.76 -5.59 0.20
CA ALA A 19 22.52 -6.58 -0.57
C ALA A 19 24.04 -6.42 -0.34
N THR A 20 24.53 -5.17 -0.37
CA THR A 20 25.95 -4.85 -0.12
C THR A 20 26.36 -5.22 1.30
N MET A 21 25.53 -4.90 2.30
CA MET A 21 25.77 -5.30 3.69
C MET A 21 25.80 -6.83 3.85
N GLY A 22 24.86 -7.55 3.23
CA GLY A 22 24.83 -9.01 3.25
C GLY A 22 26.11 -9.63 2.67
N ALA A 23 26.62 -9.08 1.55
CA ALA A 23 27.88 -9.52 0.96
C ALA A 23 29.09 -9.26 1.89
N ALA A 24 29.14 -8.10 2.54
CA ALA A 24 30.19 -7.77 3.51
C ALA A 24 30.16 -8.72 4.73
N LEU A 25 28.97 -9.02 5.26
CA LEU A 25 28.80 -9.96 6.37
C LEU A 25 29.20 -11.38 5.99
N ASN A 26 28.84 -11.86 4.80
CA ASN A 26 29.24 -13.17 4.32
C ASN A 26 30.77 -13.27 4.14
N SER A 27 31.39 -12.22 3.61
CA SER A 27 32.85 -12.13 3.50
C SER A 27 33.54 -12.19 4.87
N ALA A 28 33.06 -11.40 5.84
CA ALA A 28 33.59 -11.41 7.20
C ALA A 28 33.41 -12.77 7.90
N THR A 29 32.23 -13.39 7.74
CA THR A 29 31.92 -14.71 8.29
C THR A 29 32.85 -15.79 7.73
N THR A 30 33.10 -15.74 6.42
CA THR A 30 34.03 -16.66 5.73
C THR A 30 35.46 -16.45 6.20
N ALA A 31 35.91 -15.19 6.29
CA ALA A 31 37.26 -14.85 6.77
C ALA A 31 37.49 -15.31 8.22
N ALA A 32 36.46 -15.25 9.06
CA ALA A 32 36.53 -15.69 10.46
C ALA A 32 36.47 -17.22 10.62
N ALA A 33 36.08 -17.99 9.61
CA ALA A 33 35.80 -19.42 9.74
C ALA A 33 37.00 -20.23 10.23
N LEU A 34 38.15 -20.12 9.56
CA LEU A 34 39.37 -20.84 9.95
C LEU A 34 39.92 -20.41 11.31
N PRO A 35 40.17 -19.12 11.59
CA PRO A 35 40.78 -18.73 12.87
C PRO A 35 39.91 -19.03 14.10
N THR A 36 38.58 -19.17 13.92
CA THR A 36 37.67 -19.51 15.03
C THR A 36 37.42 -21.00 15.20
N THR A 37 37.58 -21.81 14.14
CA THR A 37 37.37 -23.27 14.21
C THR A 37 38.66 -24.05 14.51
N ALA A 38 39.82 -23.51 14.13
CA ALA A 38 41.12 -24.14 14.33
C ALA A 38 41.86 -23.63 15.59
N ILE A 39 41.11 -23.43 16.69
CA ILE A 39 41.69 -22.98 17.96
C ILE A 39 42.50 -24.12 18.57
N THR A 40 43.77 -23.85 18.87
CA THR A 40 44.67 -24.79 19.55
C THR A 40 44.58 -24.64 21.06
N ALA A 41 44.75 -25.75 21.79
CA ALA A 41 44.84 -25.72 23.25
C ALA A 41 46.01 -24.84 23.71
N ALA A 42 45.79 -24.02 24.75
CA ALA A 42 46.80 -23.12 25.28
C ALA A 42 47.95 -23.86 26.00
N ALA A 43 47.64 -25.02 26.59
CA ALA A 43 48.59 -25.94 27.20
C ALA A 43 48.14 -27.40 26.98
N ALA A 44 48.99 -28.36 27.38
CA ALA A 44 48.77 -29.79 27.17
C ALA A 44 47.79 -30.43 28.17
N ASP A 45 47.16 -29.65 29.03
CA ASP A 45 46.20 -30.12 30.01
C ASP A 45 44.79 -30.32 29.41
N GLU A 46 44.00 -31.16 30.07
CA GLU A 46 42.65 -31.52 29.64
C GLU A 46 41.69 -30.33 29.63
N VAL A 47 41.89 -29.33 30.51
CA VAL A 47 41.03 -28.14 30.56
C VAL A 47 41.29 -27.26 29.35
N SER A 48 42.55 -27.01 29.00
CA SER A 48 42.94 -26.28 27.78
C SER A 48 42.41 -26.96 26.52
N ALA A 49 42.49 -28.30 26.45
CA ALA A 49 41.95 -29.07 25.32
C ALA A 49 40.42 -28.97 25.24
N ALA A 50 39.72 -29.07 26.37
CA ALA A 50 38.27 -28.95 26.44
C ALA A 50 37.78 -27.55 26.02
N VAL A 51 38.47 -26.49 26.48
CA VAL A 51 38.13 -25.10 26.11
C VAL A 51 38.33 -24.87 24.60
N ALA A 52 39.47 -25.31 24.03
CA ALA A 52 39.70 -25.20 22.60
C ALA A 52 38.63 -25.94 21.78
N SER A 53 38.26 -27.16 22.20
CA SER A 53 37.20 -27.94 21.56
C SER A 53 35.83 -27.26 21.67
N LEU A 54 35.50 -26.65 22.81
CA LEU A 54 34.24 -25.93 23.01
C LEU A 54 34.11 -24.75 22.04
N PHE A 55 35.13 -23.90 21.95
CA PHE A 55 35.09 -22.76 21.03
C PHE A 55 35.08 -23.20 19.56
N GLY A 56 35.84 -24.23 19.19
CA GLY A 56 35.81 -24.79 17.84
C GLY A 56 34.47 -25.43 17.46
N ALA A 57 33.75 -26.01 18.43
CA ALA A 57 32.37 -26.48 18.22
C ALA A 57 31.40 -25.30 18.05
N TYR A 58 31.46 -24.32 18.95
CA TYR A 58 30.61 -23.12 18.87
C TYR A 58 30.80 -22.35 17.55
N ALA A 59 32.05 -22.24 17.07
CA ALA A 59 32.34 -21.62 15.78
C ALA A 59 31.70 -22.37 14.61
N ARG A 60 31.68 -23.72 14.63
CA ARG A 60 30.99 -24.52 13.60
C ARG A 60 29.48 -24.32 13.62
N ASP A 61 28.88 -24.27 14.81
CA ASP A 61 27.46 -23.98 14.98
C ASP A 61 27.11 -22.56 14.49
N TYR A 62 27.96 -21.58 14.81
CA TYR A 62 27.84 -20.22 14.31
C TYR A 62 27.88 -20.18 12.78
N GLN A 63 28.82 -20.88 12.13
CA GLN A 63 28.91 -20.93 10.67
C GLN A 63 27.64 -21.53 10.04
N ALA A 64 27.12 -22.62 10.63
CA ALA A 64 25.87 -23.24 10.17
C ALA A 64 24.65 -22.31 10.33
N LEU A 65 24.59 -21.55 11.42
CA LEU A 65 23.55 -20.55 11.64
C LEU A 65 23.67 -19.38 10.67
N SER A 66 24.89 -18.84 10.47
CA SER A 66 25.15 -17.73 9.57
C SER A 66 24.76 -18.04 8.13
N ALA A 67 24.94 -19.29 7.67
CA ALA A 67 24.43 -19.72 6.36
C ALA A 67 22.90 -19.57 6.26
N ARG A 68 22.15 -20.04 7.27
CA ARG A 68 20.67 -19.90 7.30
C ARG A 68 20.22 -18.45 7.35
N VAL A 69 20.96 -17.60 8.07
CA VAL A 69 20.68 -16.16 8.14
C VAL A 69 20.96 -15.48 6.80
N SER A 70 22.03 -15.88 6.10
CA SER A 70 22.34 -15.39 4.74
C SER A 70 21.20 -15.70 3.76
N ASP A 71 20.67 -16.92 3.77
CA ASP A 71 19.54 -17.29 2.91
C ASP A 71 18.29 -16.47 3.21
N PHE A 72 17.97 -16.29 4.49
CA PHE A 72 16.86 -15.42 4.90
C PHE A 72 17.07 -13.96 4.45
N HIS A 73 18.29 -13.43 4.61
CA HIS A 73 18.62 -12.07 4.20
C HIS A 73 18.45 -11.86 2.69
N GLN A 74 18.85 -12.84 1.87
CA GLN A 74 18.63 -12.81 0.42
C GLN A 74 17.14 -12.75 0.08
N GLN A 75 16.32 -13.62 0.68
CA GLN A 75 14.87 -13.62 0.48
C GLN A 75 14.23 -12.31 0.92
N PHE A 76 14.71 -11.72 2.01
CA PHE A 76 14.25 -10.41 2.48
C PHE A 76 14.53 -9.29 1.45
N VAL A 77 15.75 -9.24 0.91
CA VAL A 77 16.14 -8.26 -0.11
C VAL A 77 15.35 -8.44 -1.40
N GLU A 78 15.11 -9.68 -1.83
CA GLU A 78 14.27 -10.00 -2.99
C GLU A 78 12.83 -9.53 -2.78
N SER A 79 12.24 -9.82 -1.62
CA SER A 79 10.89 -9.38 -1.26
C SER A 79 10.78 -7.85 -1.21
N LEU A 80 11.79 -7.16 -0.69
CA LEU A 80 11.82 -5.70 -0.64
C LEU A 80 11.88 -5.09 -2.05
N THR A 81 12.73 -5.65 -2.91
CA THR A 81 12.85 -5.26 -4.33
C THR A 81 11.53 -5.48 -5.07
N SER A 82 10.90 -6.65 -4.89
CA SER A 82 9.60 -6.94 -5.49
C SER A 82 8.51 -5.98 -5.00
N SER A 83 8.51 -5.63 -3.72
CA SER A 83 7.54 -4.70 -3.16
C SER A 83 7.69 -3.30 -3.73
N ALA A 84 8.94 -2.82 -3.90
CA ALA A 84 9.23 -1.56 -4.57
C ALA A 84 8.67 -1.54 -6.00
N GLY A 85 8.87 -2.63 -6.74
CA GLY A 85 8.30 -2.81 -8.08
C GLY A 85 6.77 -2.75 -8.10
N SER A 86 6.11 -3.40 -7.14
CA SER A 86 4.65 -3.35 -7.00
C SER A 86 4.11 -1.94 -6.74
N TYR A 87 4.77 -1.16 -5.87
CA TYR A 87 4.37 0.24 -5.65
C TYR A 87 4.57 1.11 -6.89
N ALA A 88 5.70 0.96 -7.59
CA ALA A 88 5.95 1.68 -8.85
C ALA A 88 4.93 1.30 -9.94
N ALA A 89 4.56 0.03 -10.05
CA ALA A 89 3.54 -0.44 -10.98
C ALA A 89 2.16 0.14 -10.65
N ALA A 90 1.81 0.25 -9.35
CA ALA A 90 0.57 0.87 -8.92
C ALA A 90 0.51 2.36 -9.27
N GLU A 91 1.61 3.11 -9.07
CA GLU A 91 1.70 4.52 -9.49
C GLU A 91 1.53 4.66 -11.01
N SER A 92 2.17 3.80 -11.80
CA SER A 92 2.02 3.80 -13.26
C SER A 92 0.60 3.46 -13.72
N ALA A 93 -0.05 2.47 -13.08
CA ALA A 93 -1.42 2.10 -13.38
C ALA A 93 -2.41 3.23 -13.04
N ASN A 94 -2.19 3.93 -11.92
CA ASN A 94 -2.99 5.10 -11.53
C ASN A 94 -2.80 6.29 -12.47
N ALA A 95 -1.60 6.45 -13.05
CA ALA A 95 -1.29 7.49 -14.03
C ALA A 95 -1.62 7.09 -15.49
N ASN A 96 -2.32 5.98 -15.72
CA ASN A 96 -2.57 5.47 -17.05
C ASN A 96 -3.52 6.38 -17.86
N PRO A 97 -3.07 6.96 -18.99
CA PRO A 97 -3.88 7.89 -19.78
C PRO A 97 -5.11 7.23 -20.43
N LEU A 98 -5.07 5.94 -20.75
CA LEU A 98 -6.22 5.22 -21.31
C LEU A 98 -7.31 5.00 -20.25
N ALA A 99 -6.90 4.66 -19.02
CA ALA A 99 -7.83 4.55 -17.90
C ALA A 99 -8.50 5.91 -17.63
N GLN A 100 -7.71 7.00 -17.66
CA GLN A 100 -8.25 8.36 -17.51
C GLN A 100 -9.19 8.74 -18.67
N ALA A 101 -8.86 8.39 -19.92
CA ALA A 101 -9.72 8.63 -21.07
C ALA A 101 -11.05 7.88 -20.97
N ALA A 102 -11.03 6.63 -20.50
CA ALA A 102 -12.25 5.84 -20.25
C ALA A 102 -13.11 6.46 -19.14
N LEU A 103 -12.49 6.89 -18.03
CA LEU A 103 -13.20 7.61 -16.96
C LEU A 103 -13.83 8.91 -17.47
N ASN A 104 -13.10 9.68 -18.29
CA ASN A 104 -13.62 10.90 -18.89
C ASN A 104 -14.83 10.63 -19.81
N LEU A 105 -14.80 9.56 -20.60
CA LEU A 105 -15.92 9.15 -21.45
C LEU A 105 -17.16 8.76 -20.62
N ILE A 106 -16.98 7.97 -19.57
CA ILE A 106 -18.05 7.56 -18.64
C ILE A 106 -18.62 8.76 -17.89
N ASN A 107 -17.76 9.69 -17.46
CA ASN A 107 -18.15 10.85 -16.67
C ASN A 107 -18.76 11.97 -17.52
N SER A 108 -18.49 12.06 -18.83
CA SER A 108 -18.97 13.15 -19.69
C SER A 108 -20.49 13.37 -19.65
N PRO A 109 -21.35 12.33 -19.79
CA PRO A 109 -22.80 12.51 -19.67
C PRO A 109 -23.23 13.00 -18.28
N ALA A 110 -22.65 12.46 -17.21
CA ALA A 110 -22.96 12.85 -15.85
C ALA A 110 -22.50 14.28 -15.55
N GLN A 111 -21.33 14.68 -16.05
CA GLN A 111 -20.82 16.04 -15.94
C GLN A 111 -21.77 17.04 -16.61
N ASN A 112 -22.28 16.70 -17.80
CA ASN A 112 -23.23 17.54 -18.54
C ASN A 112 -24.60 17.63 -17.87
N LEU A 113 -25.09 16.54 -17.27
CA LEU A 113 -26.45 16.47 -16.71
C LEU A 113 -26.53 16.87 -15.23
N LEU A 114 -25.51 16.54 -14.44
CA LEU A 114 -25.48 16.67 -12.98
C LEU A 114 -24.47 17.73 -12.52
N GLY A 115 -23.65 18.27 -13.42
CA GLY A 115 -22.56 19.20 -13.09
C GLY A 115 -21.42 18.56 -12.29
N ARG A 116 -21.40 17.23 -12.19
CA ARG A 116 -20.42 16.46 -11.41
C ARG A 116 -20.16 15.11 -12.07
N PRO A 117 -18.97 14.52 -11.89
CA PRO A 117 -18.67 13.20 -12.42
C PRO A 117 -19.49 12.12 -11.69
N LEU A 118 -19.71 10.99 -12.37
CA LEU A 118 -20.40 9.83 -11.81
C LEU A 118 -19.43 8.98 -10.97
N VAL A 119 -18.24 8.74 -11.50
CA VAL A 119 -17.11 8.10 -10.81
C VAL A 119 -16.23 9.19 -10.24
N GLY A 120 -16.14 9.20 -8.91
CA GLY A 120 -15.93 10.41 -8.12
C GLY A 120 -14.56 11.07 -8.22
N ASP A 121 -14.62 12.36 -7.92
CA ASP A 121 -13.58 13.37 -7.73
C ASP A 121 -13.16 13.54 -6.25
N GLY A 122 -13.71 12.68 -5.37
CA GLY A 122 -13.50 12.74 -3.92
C GLY A 122 -14.34 13.79 -3.19
N ALA A 123 -15.22 14.53 -3.87
CA ALA A 123 -16.09 15.52 -3.24
C ALA A 123 -17.34 14.88 -2.61
N ASN A 124 -17.73 15.34 -1.42
CA ASN A 124 -18.95 14.88 -0.76
C ASN A 124 -20.19 15.25 -1.61
N GLY A 125 -21.14 14.32 -1.73
CA GLY A 125 -22.39 14.56 -2.43
C GLY A 125 -23.21 15.68 -1.78
N HIS A 126 -23.61 16.68 -2.56
CA HIS A 126 -24.56 17.70 -2.09
C HIS A 126 -26.00 17.15 -2.12
N PRO A 127 -26.84 17.46 -1.12
CA PRO A 127 -28.25 17.10 -1.14
C PRO A 127 -28.89 17.61 -2.43
N ALA A 128 -29.57 16.73 -3.17
CA ALA A 128 -30.26 17.13 -4.39
C ALA A 128 -31.22 18.30 -4.09
N PRO A 129 -31.24 19.38 -4.91
CA PRO A 129 -32.23 20.43 -4.72
C PRO A 129 -33.61 19.81 -4.84
N ALA A 130 -34.40 19.91 -3.77
CA ALA A 130 -35.76 19.43 -3.74
C ALA A 130 -36.52 20.05 -4.93
N ARG A 131 -36.82 19.24 -5.95
CA ARG A 131 -37.74 19.65 -7.02
C ARG A 131 -39.06 19.98 -6.32
N ARG A 132 -39.31 21.27 -6.11
CA ARG A 132 -40.57 21.78 -5.56
C ARG A 132 -41.67 21.27 -6.47
N ARG A 133 -42.46 20.33 -5.97
CA ARG A 133 -43.65 19.82 -6.67
C ARG A 133 -44.56 21.00 -7.03
N ALA A 134 -44.63 21.32 -8.31
CA ALA A 134 -45.65 22.16 -8.91
C ALA A 134 -47.00 21.42 -8.79
N GLY A 135 -47.59 21.43 -7.60
CA GLY A 135 -48.87 20.76 -7.34
C GLY A 135 -49.79 21.49 -6.36
N ARG A 136 -49.27 22.47 -5.62
CA ARG A 136 -50.07 23.19 -4.59
C ARG A 136 -50.80 24.43 -5.10
N VAL A 137 -50.51 24.92 -6.31
CA VAL A 137 -51.21 26.06 -6.91
C VAL A 137 -52.51 25.64 -7.61
N ALA A 138 -52.54 24.43 -8.21
CA ALA A 138 -53.72 23.93 -8.92
C ALA A 138 -54.93 23.66 -7.98
N VAL A 139 -54.69 23.16 -6.77
CA VAL A 139 -55.78 22.84 -5.82
C VAL A 139 -56.46 24.10 -5.27
N ARG A 140 -55.72 25.21 -5.10
CA ARG A 140 -56.30 26.48 -4.63
C ARG A 140 -57.13 27.19 -5.71
N GLN A 141 -56.75 27.08 -6.99
CA GLN A 141 -57.53 27.63 -8.10
C GLN A 141 -58.81 26.83 -8.39
N TRP A 142 -58.78 25.51 -8.21
CA TRP A 142 -59.98 24.67 -8.38
C TRP A 142 -61.05 24.91 -7.29
N ARG A 143 -60.64 25.18 -6.05
CA ARG A 143 -61.58 25.39 -4.92
C ARG A 143 -62.30 26.74 -4.99
N ARG A 144 -61.72 27.78 -5.62
CA ARG A 144 -62.38 29.09 -5.80
C ARG A 144 -63.38 29.12 -6.97
N ARG A 145 -63.19 28.29 -8.00
CA ARG A 145 -64.11 28.22 -9.16
C ARG A 145 -65.43 27.49 -8.87
N ARG A 146 -65.50 26.58 -7.88
CA ARG A 146 -66.76 25.87 -7.54
C ARG A 146 -67.71 26.65 -6.63
N ILE A 147 -67.25 27.67 -5.91
CA ILE A 147 -68.10 28.38 -4.91
C ILE A 147 -68.78 29.62 -5.52
N GLY A 148 -68.34 30.10 -6.69
CA GLY A 148 -68.91 31.29 -7.35
C GLY A 148 -70.11 31.07 -8.29
N ARG A 149 -70.62 29.84 -8.43
CA ARG A 149 -71.70 29.49 -9.39
C ARG A 149 -72.98 28.96 -8.72
N ALA A 150 -73.32 29.48 -7.53
CA ALA A 150 -74.55 29.09 -6.81
C ALA A 150 -75.41 30.28 -6.34
N ARG A 151 -75.31 31.46 -6.99
CA ARG A 151 -76.17 32.61 -6.67
C ARG A 151 -76.38 33.54 -7.87
N SER A 152 -77.00 33.04 -8.92
CA SER A 152 -77.70 33.87 -9.92
C SER A 152 -78.71 33.02 -10.68
N GLY A 153 -79.97 33.04 -10.24
CA GLY A 153 -81.05 32.37 -10.95
C GLY A 153 -82.19 31.95 -10.05
N ARG A 154 -82.99 32.92 -9.60
CA ARG A 154 -84.47 32.82 -9.56
C ARG A 154 -85.03 34.20 -9.20
N ARG A 155 -86.18 34.44 -9.84
CA ARG A 155 -87.01 35.66 -9.91
C ARG A 155 -87.27 36.31 -8.56
#